data_AF-A0A381X8X7-F1
#
_entry.id   AF-A0A381X8X7-F1
#
_cell.length_a   1.000
_cell.length_b   1.000
_cell.length_c   1.000
_cell.angle_alpha   90.00
_cell.angle_beta   90.00
_cell.angle_gamma   90.00
#
_symmetry.space_group_name_H-M   'P 1'
#
loop_
_entity.id
_entity.type
_entity.pdbx_description
1 polymer ?
#
loop_
_entity_poly.entity_id
_entity_poly.type
_entity_poly.pdbx_seq_one_letter_code
_entity_poly.pdbx_strand_id
1 'polypeptide(L)'
;PHNDTFDDNNLLSRGQEIAVEVDDRDGVDAVLQTGQASLHHGHLFHASGPNTTADRRIGSAIRYISTSMKQNSGDRSLVALVSGEDHYRHFTVAGPPRGRLAEEDFDLCRRDAEIKRRVLYEGSDPSKGKRYSGRWGA
;
A
#
# COMPACT_ATOMS: atom_id res chain seq x y z
N PRO A 1 4.48 10.95 14.29
CA PRO A 1 5.67 10.29 13.69
C PRO A 1 5.52 8.78 13.86
N HIS A 2 6.03 7.96 12.94
CA HIS A 2 5.99 6.50 13.10
C HIS A 2 7.28 5.97 13.75
N ASN A 3 7.17 4.91 14.55
CA ASN A 3 8.28 4.10 15.00
C ASN A 3 8.27 2.75 14.26
N ASP A 4 9.42 2.26 13.84
CA ASP A 4 9.55 0.97 13.16
C ASP A 4 9.84 -0.12 14.19
N THR A 5 8.86 -0.98 14.49
CA THR A 5 8.97 -1.99 15.56
C THR A 5 9.31 -3.39 15.04
N PHE A 6 9.01 -3.69 13.77
CA PHE A 6 9.12 -5.02 13.17
C PHE A 6 8.40 -6.15 13.95
N ASP A 7 7.34 -5.83 14.71
CA ASP A 7 6.55 -6.78 15.49
C ASP A 7 6.02 -7.96 14.63
N ASP A 8 5.97 -9.18 15.18
CA ASP A 8 5.42 -10.39 14.53
C ASP A 8 3.91 -10.29 14.28
N ASN A 9 3.21 -9.49 15.08
CA ASN A 9 1.77 -9.27 14.96
C ASN A 9 1.42 -8.07 14.04
N ASN A 10 2.42 -7.37 13.50
CA ASN A 10 2.22 -6.23 12.61
C ASN A 10 2.50 -6.61 11.14
N LEU A 11 1.47 -6.56 10.31
CA LEU A 11 1.54 -6.91 8.88
C LEU A 11 2.08 -5.78 7.97
N LEU A 12 2.43 -4.62 8.55
CA LEU A 12 3.09 -3.54 7.84
C LEU A 12 4.55 -3.89 7.59
N SER A 13 5.08 -3.54 6.42
CA SER A 13 6.41 -3.99 5.97
C SER A 13 7.55 -3.55 6.87
N ARG A 14 7.37 -2.49 7.67
CA ARG A 14 8.33 -2.01 8.66
C ARG A 14 7.81 -2.13 10.11
N GLY A 15 6.69 -2.79 10.33
CA GLY A 15 6.00 -2.81 11.62
C GLY A 15 5.70 -1.39 12.12
N GLN A 16 5.33 -0.47 11.23
CA GLN A 16 5.15 0.93 11.60
C GLN A 16 4.02 1.06 12.63
N GLU A 17 4.34 1.66 13.76
CA GLU A 17 3.38 2.06 14.78
C GLU A 17 3.38 3.58 14.90
N ILE A 18 2.24 4.17 15.27
CA ILE A 18 2.19 5.60 15.54
C ILE A 18 2.85 5.84 16.90
N ALA A 19 3.82 6.75 16.97
CA ALA A 19 4.54 7.08 18.21
C ALA A 19 3.73 7.98 19.17
N VAL A 20 2.40 7.82 19.20
CA VAL A 20 1.51 8.44 20.18
C VAL A 20 0.52 7.39 20.66
N GLU A 21 0.20 7.45 21.95
CA GLU A 21 -0.90 6.68 22.52
C GLU A 21 -2.21 7.13 21.86
N VAL A 22 -2.96 6.18 21.30
CA VAL A 22 -4.29 6.41 20.74
C VAL A 22 -5.28 5.73 21.68
N ASP A 23 -6.25 6.48 22.17
CA ASP A 23 -7.35 5.89 22.94
C ASP A 23 -8.32 5.22 21.97
N ASP A 24 -8.35 3.88 21.98
CA ASP A 24 -9.23 3.10 21.11
C ASP A 24 -10.71 3.48 21.27
N ARG A 25 -11.11 4.09 22.40
CA ARG A 25 -12.49 4.56 22.64
C ARG A 25 -12.89 5.74 21.75
N ASP A 26 -11.91 6.48 21.22
CA ASP A 26 -12.15 7.56 20.26
C ASP A 26 -12.26 7.04 18.81
N GLY A 27 -11.99 5.75 18.60
CA GLY A 27 -12.12 5.08 17.32
C GLY A 27 -13.57 4.91 16.88
N VAL A 28 -13.78 4.88 15.56
CA VAL A 28 -15.07 4.56 14.95
C VAL A 28 -14.91 3.36 14.04
N ASP A 29 -15.75 2.34 14.25
CA ASP A 29 -15.75 1.15 13.41
C ASP A 29 -16.26 1.46 12.00
N ALA A 30 -15.41 1.21 11.00
CA ALA A 30 -15.77 1.27 9.59
C ALA A 30 -16.35 -0.07 9.10
N VAL A 31 -17.53 -0.44 9.61
CA VAL A 31 -18.22 -1.69 9.20
C VAL A 31 -18.85 -1.49 7.82
N LEU A 32 -18.47 -2.36 6.86
CA LEU A 32 -18.91 -2.29 5.47
C LEU A 32 -19.53 -3.60 5.00
N GLN A 33 -20.57 -3.50 4.19
CA GLN A 33 -21.11 -4.61 3.42
C GLN A 33 -20.30 -4.83 2.13
N THR A 34 -20.42 -6.02 1.55
CA THR A 34 -19.79 -6.33 0.25
C THR A 34 -20.18 -5.30 -0.81
N GLY A 35 -19.18 -4.71 -1.46
CA GLY A 35 -19.38 -3.68 -2.48
C GLY A 35 -19.37 -2.25 -1.95
N GLN A 36 -19.43 -2.03 -0.63
CA GLN A 36 -19.24 -0.71 -0.04
C GLN A 36 -17.75 -0.36 0.07
N ALA A 37 -17.47 0.93 0.22
CA ALA A 37 -16.12 1.45 0.40
C ALA A 37 -16.13 2.56 1.45
N SER A 38 -14.99 2.72 2.13
CA SER A 38 -14.67 3.91 2.91
C SER A 38 -13.62 4.73 2.18
N LEU A 39 -13.75 6.05 2.23
CA LEU A 39 -12.75 6.98 1.73
C LEU A 39 -12.15 7.73 2.92
N HIS A 40 -10.83 7.70 3.04
CA HIS A 40 -10.13 8.39 4.11
C HIS A 40 -8.83 9.01 3.59
N HIS A 41 -8.38 10.06 4.28
CA HIS A 41 -7.09 10.67 3.99
C HIS A 41 -5.94 9.70 4.35
N GLY A 42 -4.86 9.71 3.58
CA GLY A 42 -3.71 8.80 3.80
C GLY A 42 -2.99 8.98 5.15
N HIS A 43 -3.26 10.08 5.86
CA HIS A 43 -2.76 10.35 7.22
C HIS A 43 -3.79 10.07 8.33
N LEU A 44 -5.01 9.62 8.00
CA LEU A 44 -5.98 9.24 9.02
C LEU A 44 -5.42 8.04 9.80
N PHE A 45 -5.43 8.11 11.12
CA PHE A 45 -5.09 6.96 11.95
C PHE A 45 -6.14 5.88 11.77
N HIS A 46 -5.70 4.70 11.39
CA HIS A 46 -6.57 3.55 11.19
C HIS A 46 -5.81 2.29 11.59
N ALA A 47 -6.55 1.36 12.18
CA ALA A 47 -6.06 0.05 12.57
C ALA A 47 -7.09 -1.00 12.17
N SER A 48 -6.69 -2.27 12.24
CA SER A 48 -7.63 -3.37 12.14
C SER A 48 -7.26 -4.44 13.14
N GLY A 49 -8.21 -4.81 13.99
CA GLY A 49 -8.04 -5.92 14.92
C GLY A 49 -7.92 -7.28 14.22
N PRO A 50 -7.55 -8.33 14.98
CA PRO A 50 -7.48 -9.69 14.48
C PRO A 50 -8.85 -10.17 13.99
N ASN A 51 -8.86 -10.99 12.95
CA ASN A 51 -10.07 -11.66 12.52
C ASN A 51 -10.35 -12.87 13.43
N THR A 52 -11.44 -12.82 14.19
CA THR A 52 -11.85 -13.87 15.14
C THR A 52 -12.86 -14.87 14.55
N THR A 53 -13.16 -14.77 13.26
CA THR A 53 -14.14 -15.61 12.56
C THR A 53 -13.47 -16.71 11.73
N ALA A 54 -14.26 -17.70 11.28
CA ALA A 54 -13.78 -18.78 10.43
C ALA A 54 -13.70 -18.43 8.93
N ASP A 55 -14.12 -17.22 8.54
CA ASP A 55 -14.13 -16.77 7.15
C ASP A 55 -13.14 -15.61 6.92
N ARG A 56 -12.74 -15.38 5.67
CA ARG A 56 -11.74 -14.38 5.30
C ARG A 56 -12.36 -13.00 5.17
N ARG A 57 -11.78 -12.00 5.85
CA ARG A 57 -12.02 -10.58 5.57
C ARG A 57 -11.09 -10.09 4.47
N ILE A 58 -11.62 -9.82 3.28
CA ILE A 58 -10.85 -9.34 2.11
C ILE A 58 -11.23 -7.89 1.82
N GLY A 59 -10.23 -7.01 1.73
CA GLY A 59 -10.39 -5.62 1.32
C GLY A 59 -9.44 -5.27 0.19
N SER A 60 -9.90 -4.43 -0.74
CA SER A 60 -9.05 -3.83 -1.78
C SER A 60 -8.86 -2.35 -1.48
N ALA A 61 -7.61 -1.90 -1.42
CA ALA A 61 -7.27 -0.51 -1.17
C ALA A 61 -6.82 0.16 -2.47
N ILE A 62 -7.53 1.22 -2.87
CA ILE A 62 -7.16 2.09 -4.00
C ILE A 62 -6.70 3.43 -3.41
N ARG A 63 -5.49 3.86 -3.77
CA ARG A 63 -4.93 5.14 -3.33
C ARG A 63 -5.00 6.14 -4.48
N TYR A 64 -5.71 7.23 -4.27
CA TYR A 64 -5.76 8.36 -5.19
C TYR A 64 -4.73 9.42 -4.80
N ILE A 65 -4.06 9.98 -5.80
CA ILE A 65 -3.07 11.05 -5.64
C ILE A 65 -3.30 12.11 -6.72
N SER A 66 -2.89 13.34 -6.43
CA SER A 66 -2.83 14.40 -7.44
C SER A 66 -1.66 14.13 -8.41
N THR A 67 -1.80 14.54 -9.66
CA THR A 67 -0.71 14.47 -10.67
C THR A 67 0.52 15.29 -10.26
N SER A 68 0.33 16.30 -9.40
CA SER A 68 1.41 17.12 -8.84
C SER A 68 2.25 16.43 -7.75
N MET A 69 1.82 15.29 -7.22
CA MET A 69 2.60 14.55 -6.22
C MET A 69 3.82 13.86 -6.85
N LYS A 70 4.86 13.62 -6.06
CA LYS A 70 6.04 12.86 -6.47
C LYS A 70 6.67 12.14 -5.29
N GLN A 71 7.43 11.08 -5.57
CA GLN A 71 8.29 10.44 -4.57
C GLN A 71 9.48 11.35 -4.23
N ASN A 72 9.87 11.41 -2.96
CA ASN A 72 11.05 12.16 -2.55
C ASN A 72 12.34 11.57 -3.13
N SER A 73 12.39 10.24 -3.34
CA SER A 73 13.51 9.55 -3.97
C SER A 73 13.71 9.90 -5.45
N GLY A 74 12.70 10.50 -6.09
CA GLY A 74 12.65 10.70 -7.54
C GLY A 74 12.27 9.46 -8.35
N ASP A 75 12.03 8.31 -7.72
CA ASP A 75 11.53 7.12 -8.39
C ASP A 75 10.14 7.34 -8.99
N ARG A 76 9.88 6.69 -10.13
CA ARG A 76 8.63 6.82 -10.89
C ARG A 76 7.81 5.53 -10.82
N SER A 77 7.14 5.32 -9.69
CA SER A 77 6.24 4.17 -9.50
C SER A 77 5.12 4.14 -10.54
N LEU A 78 4.56 2.94 -10.76
CA LEU A 78 3.46 2.70 -11.69
C LEU A 78 2.14 3.22 -11.11
N VAL A 79 1.39 3.95 -11.94
CA VAL A 79 0.05 4.48 -11.63
C VAL A 79 -0.86 4.34 -12.84
N ALA A 80 -2.17 4.45 -12.62
CA ALA A 80 -3.15 4.65 -13.68
C ALA A 80 -3.68 6.08 -13.62
N LEU A 81 -3.74 6.78 -14.75
CA LEU A 81 -4.42 8.07 -14.85
C LEU A 81 -5.93 7.81 -14.98
N VAL A 82 -6.69 8.13 -13.94
CA VAL A 82 -8.12 7.83 -13.85
C VAL A 82 -9.02 9.03 -14.11
N SER A 83 -8.47 10.26 -14.08
CA SER A 83 -9.21 11.50 -14.35
C SER A 83 -8.23 12.64 -14.67
N GLY A 84 -8.64 13.55 -15.55
CA GLY A 84 -7.88 14.75 -15.92
C GLY A 84 -6.67 14.49 -16.81
N GLU A 85 -5.69 15.40 -16.73
CA GLU A 85 -4.46 15.38 -17.53
C GLU A 85 -3.21 15.44 -16.61
N ASP A 86 -2.13 14.77 -17.01
CA ASP A 86 -0.84 14.82 -16.31
C ASP A 86 0.19 15.67 -17.07
N HIS A 87 0.47 16.86 -16.54
CA HIS A 87 1.53 17.75 -17.02
C HIS A 87 2.86 17.61 -16.27
N TYR A 88 2.90 16.85 -15.17
CA TYR A 88 4.05 16.76 -14.27
C TYR A 88 4.95 15.57 -14.58
N ARG A 89 4.37 14.45 -15.03
CA ARG A 89 5.10 13.23 -15.43
C ARG A 89 5.98 12.68 -14.31
N HIS A 90 5.52 12.78 -13.05
CA HIS A 90 6.24 12.28 -11.88
C HIS A 90 6.13 10.76 -11.66
N PHE A 91 5.26 10.09 -12.41
CA PHE A 91 5.02 8.65 -12.33
C PHE A 91 5.20 7.96 -13.68
N THR A 92 5.22 6.63 -13.66
CA THR A 92 5.07 5.80 -14.85
C THR A 92 3.59 5.50 -15.03
N VAL A 93 2.96 6.02 -16.09
CA VAL A 93 1.53 5.83 -16.33
C VAL A 93 1.32 4.55 -17.13
N ALA A 94 0.61 3.58 -16.55
CA ALA A 94 0.18 2.37 -17.23
C ALA A 94 -1.05 2.66 -18.10
N GLY A 95 -1.12 2.00 -19.26
CA GLY A 95 -2.36 1.85 -20.00
C GLY A 95 -3.31 0.85 -19.34
N PRO A 96 -4.51 0.65 -19.91
CA PRO A 96 -5.38 -0.46 -19.49
C PRO A 96 -4.67 -1.81 -19.69
N PRO A 97 -5.05 -2.86 -18.93
CA PRO A 97 -4.53 -4.20 -19.14
C PRO A 97 -4.71 -4.66 -20.59
N ARG A 98 -3.71 -5.34 -21.14
CA ARG A 98 -3.69 -5.81 -22.53
C ARG A 98 -4.58 -7.03 -22.74
N GLY A 99 -4.89 -7.74 -21.66
CA GLY A 99 -5.73 -8.91 -21.67
C GLY A 99 -5.79 -9.58 -20.31
N ARG A 100 -6.45 -10.74 -20.25
CA ARG A 100 -6.50 -11.53 -19.02
C ARG A 100 -5.13 -12.18 -18.80
N LEU A 101 -4.49 -11.84 -17.69
CA LEU A 101 -3.23 -12.45 -17.25
C LEU A 101 -2.11 -12.36 -18.30
N ALA A 102 -2.04 -11.25 -19.03
CA ALA A 102 -0.98 -11.01 -20.01
C ALA A 102 0.37 -10.84 -19.29
N GLU A 103 1.40 -11.55 -19.77
CA GLU A 103 2.73 -11.56 -19.13
C GLU A 103 3.34 -10.15 -19.09
N GLU A 104 3.06 -9.33 -20.09
CA GLU A 104 3.58 -7.96 -20.17
C GLU A 104 2.99 -7.04 -19.10
N ASP A 105 1.75 -7.27 -18.68
CA ASP A 105 1.14 -6.54 -17.56
C ASP A 105 1.76 -7.00 -16.23
N PHE A 106 2.09 -8.29 -16.10
CA PHE A 106 2.84 -8.79 -14.96
C PHE A 106 4.26 -8.24 -14.91
N ASP A 107 4.94 -8.09 -16.04
CA ASP A 107 6.27 -7.46 -16.13
C ASP A 107 6.27 -6.00 -15.67
N LEU A 108 5.21 -5.26 -15.98
CA LEU A 108 5.02 -3.90 -15.45
C LEU A 108 4.88 -3.93 -13.92
N CYS A 109 4.07 -4.84 -13.39
CA CYS A 109 3.87 -5.01 -11.95
C CYS A 109 5.15 -5.46 -11.23
N ARG A 110 5.94 -6.37 -11.81
CA ARG A 110 7.22 -6.84 -11.25
C ARG A 110 8.22 -5.70 -11.11
N ARG A 111 8.40 -4.90 -12.16
CA ARG A 111 9.29 -3.72 -12.13
C ARG A 111 8.83 -2.67 -11.11
N ASP A 112 7.52 -2.45 -11.02
CA ASP A 112 6.97 -1.53 -10.02
C ASP A 112 7.16 -2.04 -8.59
N ALA A 113 7.04 -3.34 -8.34
CA ALA A 113 7.32 -3.93 -7.04
C ALA A 113 8.78 -3.70 -6.61
N GLU A 114 9.74 -3.76 -7.53
CA GLU A 114 11.14 -3.44 -7.25
C GLU A 114 11.34 -1.97 -6.87
N ILE A 115 10.65 -1.04 -7.58
CA ILE A 115 10.65 0.39 -7.25
C ILE A 115 10.06 0.61 -5.85
N LYS A 116 8.86 0.09 -5.60
CA LYS A 116 8.17 0.21 -4.31
C LYS A 116 8.99 -0.37 -3.17
N ARG A 117 9.73 -1.45 -3.40
CA ARG A 117 10.64 -2.03 -2.40
C ARG A 117 11.75 -1.04 -2.02
N ARG A 118 12.36 -0.36 -2.99
CA ARG A 118 13.38 0.66 -2.70
C ARG A 118 12.81 1.83 -1.91
N VAL A 119 11.67 2.37 -2.34
CA VAL A 119 10.98 3.49 -1.67
C VAL A 119 10.55 3.11 -0.25
N LEU A 120 9.98 1.92 -0.07
CA LEU A 120 9.44 1.48 1.22
C LEU A 120 10.54 1.21 2.26
N TYR A 121 11.69 0.70 1.82
CA TYR A 121 12.81 0.42 2.71
C TYR A 121 13.84 1.54 2.78
N GLU A 122 13.61 2.67 2.10
CA GLU A 122 14.49 3.84 2.20
C GLU A 122 14.62 4.29 3.65
N GLY A 123 15.86 4.33 4.16
CA GLY A 123 16.17 4.66 5.54
C GLY A 123 15.86 3.57 6.58
N SER A 124 15.56 2.33 6.16
CA SER A 124 15.32 1.19 7.06
C SER A 124 16.15 -0.03 6.66
N ASP A 125 16.30 -1.00 7.57
CA ASP A 125 17.02 -2.26 7.30
C ASP A 125 16.10 -3.24 6.53
N PRO A 126 16.35 -3.49 5.22
CA PRO A 126 15.49 -4.34 4.42
C PRO A 126 15.54 -5.82 4.83
N SER A 127 16.54 -6.25 5.63
CA SER A 127 16.63 -7.63 6.12
C SER A 127 15.59 -7.96 7.20
N LYS A 128 14.98 -6.93 7.81
CA LYS A 128 14.00 -7.06 8.89
C LYS A 128 12.54 -7.04 8.42
N GLY A 129 12.30 -6.68 7.15
CA GLY A 129 10.96 -6.59 6.58
C GLY A 129 10.36 -7.93 6.19
N LYS A 130 9.17 -8.25 6.71
CA LYS A 130 8.53 -9.57 6.54
C LYS A 130 7.71 -9.73 5.25
N ARG A 131 7.37 -8.62 4.56
CA ARG A 131 6.37 -8.63 3.48
C ARG A 131 6.90 -9.07 2.11
N TYR A 132 8.21 -9.06 1.89
CA TYR A 132 8.85 -9.45 0.62
C TYR A 132 9.91 -10.56 0.75
N SER A 133 10.03 -11.20 1.93
CA SER A 133 10.99 -12.29 2.18
C SER A 133 10.48 -13.68 1.76
N GLY A 134 9.22 -13.79 1.34
CA GLY A 134 8.65 -15.04 0.85
C GLY A 134 9.17 -15.42 -0.54
N ARG A 135 9.90 -16.53 -0.64
CA ARG A 135 9.95 -17.30 -1.88
C ARG A 135 8.53 -17.78 -2.15
N TRP A 136 7.90 -17.30 -3.22
CA TRP A 136 6.72 -17.96 -3.77
C TRP A 136 7.18 -19.29 -4.36
N GLY A 137 7.18 -20.33 -3.53
CA GLY A 137 7.33 -21.71 -3.98
C GLY A 137 6.10 -22.12 -4.79
N ALA A 138 6.35 -22.78 -5.91
CA ALA A 138 5.33 -23.49 -6.69
C ALA A 138 4.66 -24.59 -5.86
#